data_AF-A0A382CSC5-F1
#
_entry.id   AF-A0A382CSC5-F1
#
_cell.length_a   1.000
_cell.length_b   1.000
_cell.length_c   1.000
_cell.angle_alpha   90.00
_cell.angle_beta   90.00
_cell.angle_gamma   90.00
#
_symmetry.space_group_name_H-M   'P 1'
#
loop_
_entity.id
_entity.type
_entity.pdbx_description
1 polymer ?
#
loop_
_entity_poly.entity_id
_entity_poly.type
_entity_poly.pdbx_seq_one_letter_code
_entity_poly.pdbx_strand_id
1 'polypeptide(L)'
;SISTNIQHNRVTLPQGDFVADVYEVEGQWNPTPWVSAMSQVQFDDVSELVGLFARVRWIVKPGNDIYFVYTHNWQNLGVGILDNPDLITLSRGGSIKANYTYRF
;
A
#
# COMPACT_ATOMS: atom_id res chain seq x y z
N SER A 1 -11.99 -8.80 -4.16
CA SER A 1 -12.77 -7.80 -3.41
C SER A 1 -12.11 -6.45 -3.60
N ILE A 2 -12.88 -5.39 -3.38
CA ILE A 2 -12.37 -4.02 -3.29
C ILE A 2 -12.96 -3.44 -2.01
N SER A 3 -12.16 -2.71 -1.25
CA SER A 3 -12.59 -1.99 -0.06
C SER A 3 -11.98 -0.59 -0.04
N THR A 4 -12.65 0.30 0.66
CA THR A 4 -12.26 1.69 0.83
C THR A 4 -12.38 2.07 2.30
N ASN A 5 -11.46 2.86 2.79
CA ASN A 5 -11.43 3.32 4.18
C ASN A 5 -11.08 4.82 4.21
N ILE A 6 -11.71 5.55 5.12
CA ILE A 6 -11.45 6.98 5.36
C ILE A 6 -11.27 7.14 6.86
N GLN A 7 -10.14 7.71 7.27
CA GLN A 7 -9.83 7.95 8.69
C GLN A 7 -9.66 9.44 8.93
N HIS A 8 -10.37 9.96 9.93
CA HIS A 8 -10.31 11.36 10.35
C HIS A 8 -9.54 11.47 11.66
N ASN A 9 -8.37 12.10 11.62
CA ASN A 9 -7.44 12.16 12.74
C ASN A 9 -7.26 13.60 13.22
N ARG A 10 -7.71 13.90 14.45
CA ARG A 10 -7.38 15.16 15.13
C ARG A 10 -6.13 14.97 15.97
N VAL A 11 -5.07 15.70 15.65
CA VAL A 11 -3.77 15.58 16.29
C VAL A 11 -3.43 16.88 17.01
N THR A 12 -3.09 16.77 18.29
CA THR A 12 -2.66 17.90 19.14
C THR A 12 -1.20 17.74 19.51
N LEU A 13 -0.39 18.73 19.12
CA LEU A 13 1.03 18.79 19.43
C LEU A 13 1.39 20.13 20.10
N PRO A 14 2.48 20.20 20.89
CA PRO A 14 2.94 21.46 21.47
C PRO A 14 3.19 22.57 20.42
N GLN A 15 3.48 22.18 19.18
CA GLN A 15 3.73 23.08 18.05
C GLN A 15 2.44 23.54 17.33
N GLY A 16 1.28 22.94 17.65
CA GLY A 16 -0.01 23.27 17.05
C GLY A 16 -0.93 22.06 16.89
N ASP A 17 -2.19 22.35 16.62
CA ASP A 17 -3.22 21.35 16.32
C ASP A 17 -3.42 21.24 14.81
N PHE A 18 -3.62 20.02 14.32
CA PHE A 18 -4.02 19.78 12.93
C PHE A 18 -5.01 18.62 12.83
N VAL A 19 -5.71 18.57 11.71
CA VAL A 19 -6.63 17.51 11.33
C VAL A 19 -6.09 16.88 10.06
N ALA A 20 -5.90 15.56 10.06
CA ALA A 20 -5.45 14.80 8.90
C ALA A 20 -6.51 13.77 8.51
N ASP A 21 -6.92 13.83 7.25
CA ASP A 21 -7.77 12.83 6.62
C ASP A 21 -6.92 11.88 5.77
N VAL A 22 -7.13 10.60 6.01
CA VAL A 22 -6.40 9.52 5.34
C VAL A 22 -7.39 8.70 4.53
N TYR A 23 -7.17 8.63 3.22
CA TYR A 23 -7.99 7.89 2.27
C TYR A 23 -7.25 6.64 1.82
N GLU A 24 -7.91 5.49 1.88
CA GLU A 24 -7.31 4.21 1.51
C GLU A 24 -8.24 3.43 0.59
N VAL A 25 -7.65 2.82 -0.43
CA VAL A 25 -8.30 1.87 -1.33
C VAL A 25 -7.48 0.59 -1.35
N GLU A 26 -8.12 -0.53 -1.02
CA GLU A 26 -7.53 -1.86 -1.11
C GLU A 26 -8.26 -2.70 -2.16
N GLY A 27 -7.49 -3.38 -2.99
CA GLY A 27 -7.96 -4.37 -3.94
C GLY A 27 -7.32 -5.72 -3.68
N GLN A 28 -8.12 -6.77 -3.66
CA GLN A 28 -7.66 -8.16 -3.58
C GLN A 28 -8.22 -8.99 -4.74
N TRP A 29 -7.35 -9.79 -5.36
CA TRP A 29 -7.69 -10.66 -6.47
C TRP A 29 -7.11 -12.06 -6.26
N ASN A 30 -7.98 -13.07 -6.27
CA ASN A 30 -7.61 -14.48 -6.06
C ASN A 30 -8.17 -15.32 -7.22
N PRO A 31 -7.53 -15.34 -8.40
CA PRO A 31 -8.06 -16.01 -9.58
C PRO A 31 -8.07 -17.54 -9.45
N THR A 32 -7.19 -18.09 -8.61
CA THR A 32 -7.11 -19.52 -8.32
C THR A 32 -6.78 -19.71 -6.84
N PRO A 33 -6.91 -20.92 -6.27
CA PRO A 33 -6.48 -21.15 -4.89
C PRO A 33 -4.95 -21.04 -4.70
N TRP A 34 -4.18 -20.93 -5.79
CA TRP A 34 -2.72 -20.99 -5.79
C TRP A 34 -2.10 -19.60 -5.96
N VAL A 35 -2.87 -18.61 -6.41
CA VAL A 35 -2.39 -17.25 -6.67
C VAL A 35 -3.29 -16.25 -5.96
N SER A 36 -2.68 -15.36 -5.19
CA SER A 36 -3.36 -14.20 -4.62
C SER A 36 -2.56 -12.92 -4.88
N ALA A 37 -3.26 -11.86 -5.23
CA ALA A 37 -2.72 -10.52 -5.38
C ALA A 37 -3.50 -9.56 -4.48
N MET A 38 -2.79 -8.62 -3.87
CA MET A 38 -3.33 -7.55 -3.05
C MET A 38 -2.61 -6.25 -3.41
N SER A 39 -3.34 -5.16 -3.51
CA SER A 39 -2.78 -3.83 -3.67
C SER A 39 -3.54 -2.86 -2.76
N GLN A 40 -2.83 -1.93 -2.15
CA GLN A 40 -3.35 -0.87 -1.31
C GLN A 40 -2.75 0.45 -1.76
N VAL A 41 -3.59 1.45 -1.95
CA VAL A 41 -3.19 2.83 -2.21
C VAL A 41 -3.72 3.68 -1.07
N GLN A 42 -2.88 4.55 -0.53
CA GLN A 42 -3.21 5.44 0.58
C GLN A 42 -2.81 6.87 0.24
N PHE A 43 -3.61 7.85 0.67
CA PHE A 43 -3.32 9.28 0.57
C PHE A 43 -3.59 9.97 1.91
N ASP A 44 -2.68 10.85 2.32
CA ASP A 44 -2.79 11.70 3.52
C ASP A 44 -2.79 13.18 3.09
N ASP A 45 -3.83 13.91 3.44
CA ASP A 45 -4.10 15.26 2.94
C ASP A 45 -3.28 16.38 3.60
N VAL A 46 -2.69 16.13 4.76
CA VAL A 46 -1.84 17.11 5.45
C VAL A 46 -0.39 17.00 4.98
N SER A 47 0.09 15.77 4.83
CA SER A 47 1.46 15.50 4.41
C SER A 47 1.62 15.38 2.90
N GLU A 48 0.51 15.34 2.16
CA GLU A 48 0.47 15.16 0.69
C GLU A 48 1.22 13.88 0.25
N LEU A 49 1.15 12.85 1.09
CA LEU A 49 1.84 11.57 0.85
C LEU A 49 0.92 10.57 0.17
N VAL A 50 1.41 9.97 -0.90
CA VAL A 50 0.76 8.84 -1.57
C VAL A 50 1.59 7.59 -1.34
N GLY A 51 0.98 6.55 -0.78
CA GLY A 51 1.59 5.25 -0.57
C GLY A 51 0.97 4.19 -1.46
N LEU A 52 1.81 3.39 -2.13
CA LEU A 52 1.41 2.15 -2.81
C LEU A 52 2.08 0.97 -2.12
N PHE A 53 1.29 -0.03 -1.76
CA PHE A 53 1.73 -1.36 -1.37
C PHE A 53 1.10 -2.39 -2.32
N ALA A 54 1.90 -3.27 -2.91
CA ALA A 54 1.42 -4.36 -3.73
C ALA A 54 2.10 -5.66 -3.33
N ARG A 55 1.34 -6.75 -3.29
CA ARG A 55 1.84 -8.08 -2.97
C ARG A 55 1.18 -9.14 -3.85
N VAL A 56 2.00 -9.99 -4.44
CA VAL A 56 1.56 -11.24 -5.08
C VAL A 56 2.11 -12.40 -4.26
N ARG A 57 1.27 -13.41 -4.02
CA ARG A 57 1.64 -14.71 -3.45
C ARG A 57 1.31 -15.79 -4.46
N TRP A 58 2.26 -16.68 -4.70
CA TRP A 58 2.10 -17.87 -5.50
C TRP A 58 2.47 -19.11 -4.68
N ILE A 59 1.51 -19.98 -4.47
CA ILE A 59 1.68 -21.31 -3.89
C ILE A 59 2.17 -22.24 -5.01
N VAL A 60 3.44 -22.65 -4.95
CA VAL A 60 4.02 -23.58 -5.94
C VAL A 60 3.51 -24.99 -5.71
N LYS A 61 3.49 -25.41 -4.44
CA LYS A 61 2.85 -26.63 -3.95
C LYS A 61 2.48 -26.42 -2.47
N PRO A 62 1.53 -27.17 -1.88
CA PRO A 62 1.17 -27.00 -0.48
C PRO A 62 2.42 -26.95 0.44
N GLY A 63 2.52 -25.91 1.27
CA GLY A 63 3.68 -25.66 2.13
C GLY A 63 4.86 -24.92 1.47
N ASN A 64 4.71 -24.45 0.23
CA ASN A 64 5.76 -23.78 -0.54
C ASN A 64 5.20 -22.56 -1.26
N ASP A 65 5.67 -21.38 -0.86
CA ASP A 65 5.12 -20.11 -1.29
C ASP A 65 6.22 -19.18 -1.79
N ILE A 66 5.93 -18.45 -2.86
CA ILE A 66 6.73 -17.33 -3.32
C ILE A 66 5.89 -16.05 -3.16
N TYR A 67 6.50 -15.01 -2.62
CA TYR A 67 5.91 -13.70 -2.47
C TYR A 67 6.73 -12.68 -3.26
N PHE A 68 6.03 -11.82 -3.98
CA PHE A 68 6.57 -10.60 -4.57
C PHE A 68 5.91 -9.43 -3.85
N VAL A 69 6.70 -8.50 -3.33
CA VAL A 69 6.19 -7.30 -2.66
C VAL A 69 6.83 -6.09 -3.30
N TYR A 70 6.01 -5.10 -3.63
CA TYR A 70 6.44 -3.81 -4.14
C TYR A 70 5.84 -2.70 -3.28
N THR A 71 6.65 -1.72 -2.94
CA THR A 71 6.22 -0.51 -2.25
C THR A 71 6.74 0.71 -2.96
N HIS A 72 5.95 1.78 -3.00
CA HIS A 72 6.35 3.05 -3.58
C HIS A 72 5.62 4.17 -2.85
N ASN A 73 6.38 5.11 -2.32
CA ASN A 73 5.85 6.29 -1.66
C ASN A 73 6.23 7.54 -2.46
N TRP A 74 5.26 8.40 -2.69
CA TRP A 74 5.42 9.69 -3.33
C TRP A 74 5.02 10.81 -2.38
N GLN A 75 5.55 11.99 -2.64
CA GLN A 75 5.03 13.25 -2.10
C GLN A 75 4.49 14.06 -3.27
N ASN A 76 3.28 14.59 -3.12
CA ASN A 76 2.70 15.53 -4.04
C ASN A 76 3.14 16.96 -3.66
N LEU A 77 3.78 17.66 -4.59
CA LEU A 77 4.13 19.09 -4.45
C LEU A 77 3.22 19.99 -5.30
N GLY A 78 2.23 19.39 -5.97
CA GLY A 78 1.28 20.07 -6.83
C GLY A 78 0.14 20.73 -6.05
N VAL A 79 -0.75 21.39 -6.77
CA VAL A 79 -1.90 22.13 -6.18
C VAL A 79 -3.00 21.18 -5.69
N GLY A 80 -3.06 19.96 -6.22
CA GLY A 80 -3.98 18.93 -5.78
C GLY A 80 -3.75 17.62 -6.51
N ILE A 81 -3.99 16.52 -5.80
CA ILE A 81 -3.69 15.17 -6.30
C ILE A 81 -4.52 14.75 -7.53
N LEU A 82 -5.69 15.35 -7.73
CA LEU A 82 -6.59 15.04 -8.86
C LEU A 82 -6.51 16.03 -10.03
N ASP A 83 -6.06 17.26 -9.80
CA ASP A 83 -6.11 18.34 -10.80
C ASP A 83 -4.76 18.58 -11.47
N ASN A 84 -3.70 18.79 -10.67
CA ASN A 84 -2.36 19.07 -11.17
C ASN A 84 -1.31 18.48 -10.20
N PRO A 85 -1.17 17.15 -10.16
CA PRO A 85 -0.25 16.49 -9.25
C PRO A 85 1.20 16.66 -9.69
N ASP A 86 2.09 16.93 -8.74
CA ASP A 86 3.54 16.90 -8.93
C ASP A 86 4.15 15.83 -8.00
N LEU A 87 4.15 14.58 -8.46
CA LEU A 87 4.55 13.43 -7.65
C LEU A 87 6.05 13.20 -7.72
N ILE A 88 6.75 13.54 -6.65
CA ILE A 88 8.15 13.16 -6.45
C ILE A 88 8.23 11.84 -5.70
N THR A 89 9.16 10.97 -6.09
CA THR A 89 9.37 9.69 -5.38
C THR A 89 10.17 9.94 -4.10
N LEU A 90 9.59 9.59 -2.95
CA LEU A 90 10.31 9.59 -1.67
C LEU A 90 11.06 8.27 -1.45
N SER A 91 10.40 7.15 -1.72
CA SER A 91 10.99 5.83 -1.60
C SER A 91 10.31 4.82 -2.51
N ARG A 92 11.06 3.80 -2.91
CA ARG A 92 10.53 2.63 -3.60
C ARG A 92 11.33 1.39 -3.21
N GLY A 93 10.66 0.24 -3.15
CA GLY A 93 11.27 -1.01 -2.75
C GLY A 93 10.59 -2.19 -3.40
N GLY A 94 11.39 -3.18 -3.77
CA GLY A 94 10.91 -4.48 -4.24
C GLY A 94 11.55 -5.57 -3.39
N SER A 95 10.78 -6.59 -3.02
CA SER A 95 11.31 -7.78 -2.36
C SER A 95 10.67 -9.05 -2.88
N ILE A 96 11.45 -10.13 -2.88
CA ILE A 96 11.01 -11.47 -3.21
C ILE A 96 11.28 -12.33 -1.98
N LYS A 97 10.31 -13.14 -1.56
CA LYS A 97 10.44 -14.07 -0.44
C LYS A 97 10.00 -15.46 -0.87
N ALA A 98 10.75 -16.49 -0.52
CA ALA A 98 10.41 -17.88 -0.81
C ALA A 98 10.42 -18.69 0.49
N ASN A 99 9.36 -19.46 0.71
CA ASN A 99 9.21 -20.35 1.86
C ASN A 99 9.13 -21.80 1.37
N TYR A 100 9.85 -22.70 2.04
CA TYR A 100 9.84 -24.13 1.76
C TYR A 100 9.64 -24.93 3.04
N THR A 101 8.63 -25.81 3.06
CA THR A 101 8.38 -26.72 4.19
C THR A 101 8.67 -28.16 3.77
N TYR A 102 9.57 -28.83 4.50
CA TYR A 102 9.80 -30.27 4.40
C TYR A 102 9.15 -30.99 5.58
N ARG A 103 8.45 -32.11 5.33
CA ARG A 103 7.87 -32.98 6.36
C ARG A 103 8.25 -34.43 6.04
N PHE A 104 8.64 -35.19 7.07
CA PHE A 104 8.95 -36.61 7.05
C PHE A 104 7.91 -37.41 7.84
#